data_AF-A0A226MR13-F1
#
_entry.id   AF-A0A226MR13-F1
#
_cell.length_a   1.000
_cell.length_b   1.000
_cell.length_c   1.000
_cell.angle_alpha   90.00
_cell.angle_beta   90.00
_cell.angle_gamma   90.00
#
_symmetry.space_group_name_H-M   'P 1'
#
loop_
_entity.id
_entity.type
_entity.pdbx_description
1 polymer ?
#
loop_
_entity_poly.entity_id
_entity_poly.type
_entity_poly.pdbx_seq_one_letter_code
_entity_poly.pdbx_strand_id
1 'polypeptide(L)'
;MRQCRAAGLAAVLLVAVSRAQVQQEPSAETGEGIGINITCSHPNIKSNDYIYWYRQFPGRGPAFLVSVVKGSKDIPDPPGRLSVSADRRSSALWLARPRLGDAAVYYCALNPREAKPGLRPGTNRGGRGQNGGTVLSGPAGGDASWAAKLRPDQGAPP
;
A
#
# COMPACT_ATOMS: atom_id res chain seq x y z
N MET A 1 -20.09 38.11 -46.24
CA MET A 1 -19.30 36.95 -45.78
C MET A 1 -19.47 36.82 -44.27
N ARG A 2 -20.23 35.82 -43.80
CA ARG A 2 -20.50 35.61 -42.37
C ARG A 2 -19.40 34.69 -41.81
N GLN A 3 -18.60 35.19 -40.88
CA GLN A 3 -17.61 34.38 -40.17
C GLN A 3 -18.33 33.60 -39.07
N CYS A 4 -18.40 32.28 -39.20
CA CYS A 4 -18.74 31.39 -38.10
C CYS A 4 -17.49 31.21 -37.23
N ARG A 5 -17.46 31.81 -36.04
CA ARG A 5 -16.45 31.46 -35.04
C ARG A 5 -16.83 30.11 -34.43
N ALA A 6 -16.11 29.06 -34.82
CA ALA A 6 -16.18 27.78 -34.13
C ALA A 6 -15.58 27.98 -32.73
N ALA A 7 -16.42 27.92 -31.70
CA ALA A 7 -15.97 27.79 -30.32
C ALA A 7 -15.43 26.36 -30.15
N GLY A 8 -14.14 26.18 -30.40
CA GLY A 8 -13.45 24.94 -30.08
C GLY A 8 -13.45 24.74 -28.57
N LEU A 9 -14.22 23.78 -28.09
CA LEU A 9 -14.16 23.31 -26.71
C LEU A 9 -12.78 22.69 -26.49
N ALA A 10 -11.87 23.43 -25.87
CA ALA A 10 -10.61 22.88 -25.40
C ALA A 10 -10.93 21.87 -24.29
N ALA A 11 -10.73 20.59 -24.57
CA ALA A 11 -10.77 19.55 -23.55
C ALA A 11 -9.58 19.78 -22.60
N VAL A 12 -9.86 20.31 -21.41
CA VAL A 12 -8.86 20.42 -20.34
C VAL A 12 -8.65 19.02 -19.78
N LEU A 13 -7.55 18.37 -20.15
CA LEU A 13 -7.09 17.15 -19.50
C LEU A 13 -6.58 17.52 -18.11
N LEU A 14 -7.40 17.25 -17.08
CA LEU A 14 -6.94 17.35 -15.70
C LEU A 14 -5.98 16.20 -15.41
N VAL A 15 -4.68 16.49 -15.43
CA VAL A 15 -3.68 15.60 -14.86
C VAL A 15 -3.85 15.66 -13.34
N ALA A 16 -4.51 14.66 -12.76
CA ALA A 16 -4.44 14.45 -11.34
C ALA A 16 -3.00 14.03 -10.99
N VAL A 17 -2.22 14.93 -10.40
CA VAL A 17 -0.94 14.56 -9.80
C VAL A 17 -1.25 13.64 -8.62
N SER A 18 -1.05 12.34 -8.82
CA SER A 18 -1.10 11.35 -7.75
C SER A 18 -0.01 11.68 -6.73
N ARG A 19 -0.38 11.81 -5.44
CA ARG A 19 0.56 11.98 -4.33
C ARG A 19 1.29 10.67 -3.98
N ALA A 20 1.67 9.88 -4.99
CA ALA A 20 2.46 8.69 -4.74
C ALA A 20 3.82 9.14 -4.20
N GLN A 21 4.14 8.76 -2.95
CA GLN A 21 5.45 9.05 -2.33
C GLN A 21 6.57 8.21 -2.97
N VAL A 22 6.19 7.24 -3.80
CA VAL A 22 7.03 6.25 -4.45
C VAL A 22 6.68 6.14 -5.94
N GLN A 23 7.63 5.68 -6.74
CA GLN A 23 7.47 5.40 -8.16
C GLN A 23 7.95 3.97 -8.42
N GLN A 24 7.10 3.15 -9.06
CA GLN A 24 7.43 1.79 -9.47
C GLN A 24 7.06 1.60 -10.94
N GLU A 25 7.73 0.65 -11.59
CA GLU A 25 7.26 0.19 -12.90
C GLU A 25 5.91 -0.51 -12.78
N PRO A 26 4.98 -0.32 -13.73
CA PRO A 26 3.63 -0.91 -13.65
C PRO A 26 3.62 -2.44 -13.70
N SER A 27 4.64 -3.04 -14.32
CA SER A 27 4.72 -4.47 -14.57
C SER A 27 6.17 -4.93 -14.59
N ALA A 28 6.39 -6.17 -14.14
CA ALA A 28 7.66 -6.87 -14.25
C ALA A 28 7.36 -8.35 -14.52
N GLU A 29 8.05 -8.95 -15.47
CA GLU A 29 7.81 -10.33 -15.92
C GLU A 29 9.12 -11.11 -15.93
N THR A 30 9.04 -12.39 -15.59
CA THR A 30 10.16 -13.34 -15.63
C THR A 30 9.62 -14.76 -15.78
N GLY A 31 10.48 -15.70 -16.17
CA GLY A 31 10.17 -17.13 -16.16
C GLY A 31 10.30 -17.73 -14.75
N GLU A 32 9.66 -18.89 -14.53
CA GLU A 32 9.82 -19.63 -13.27
C GLU A 32 11.29 -19.96 -13.00
N GLY A 33 11.71 -19.80 -11.75
CA GLY A 33 13.09 -20.06 -11.31
C GLY A 33 14.11 -19.02 -11.78
N ILE A 34 13.72 -18.08 -12.64
CA ILE A 34 14.59 -16.97 -13.10
C ILE A 34 14.36 -15.77 -12.19
N GLY A 35 15.40 -15.38 -11.46
CA GLY A 35 15.31 -14.28 -10.52
C GLY A 35 14.96 -12.93 -11.17
N ILE A 36 14.23 -12.09 -10.46
CA ILE A 36 13.76 -10.79 -10.95
C ILE A 36 13.96 -9.70 -9.90
N ASN A 37 14.22 -8.48 -10.36
CA ASN A 37 14.25 -7.28 -9.52
C ASN A 37 13.00 -6.43 -9.76
N ILE A 38 12.32 -6.08 -8.68
CA ILE A 38 11.22 -5.12 -8.67
C ILE A 38 11.75 -3.86 -8.00
N THR A 39 11.83 -2.76 -8.75
CA THR A 39 12.42 -1.51 -8.28
C THR A 39 11.36 -0.54 -7.75
N CYS A 40 11.75 0.27 -6.79
CA CYS A 40 10.93 1.32 -6.22
C CYS A 40 11.80 2.55 -5.96
N SER A 41 11.44 3.67 -6.58
CA SER A 41 12.07 4.96 -6.32
C SER A 41 11.25 5.74 -5.30
N HIS A 42 11.94 6.42 -4.40
CA HIS A 42 11.36 7.26 -3.34
C HIS A 42 12.18 8.56 -3.23
N PRO A 43 11.99 9.50 -4.18
CA PRO A 43 12.87 10.67 -4.32
C PRO A 43 12.82 11.63 -3.12
N ASN A 44 11.71 11.62 -2.37
CA ASN A 44 11.44 12.51 -1.24
C ASN A 44 11.49 11.79 0.12
N ILE A 45 12.16 10.64 0.21
CA ILE A 45 12.29 9.90 1.47
C ILE A 45 12.97 10.76 2.55
N LYS A 46 12.52 10.63 3.81
CA LYS A 46 13.17 11.28 4.96
C LYS A 46 14.07 10.30 5.71
N SER A 47 15.01 10.85 6.48
CA SER A 47 16.02 10.08 7.25
C SER A 47 15.44 8.98 8.14
N ASN A 48 14.24 9.20 8.69
CA ASN A 48 13.59 8.27 9.63
C ASN A 48 12.47 7.44 8.98
N ASP A 49 12.24 7.58 7.67
CA ASP A 49 11.18 6.83 7.00
C ASP A 49 11.58 5.36 6.88
N TYR A 50 10.64 4.46 7.14
CA TYR A 50 10.80 3.05 6.84
C TYR A 50 10.30 2.76 5.42
N ILE A 51 11.06 1.94 4.70
CA ILE A 51 10.66 1.40 3.40
C ILE A 51 10.00 0.05 3.69
N TYR A 52 8.75 -0.08 3.26
CA TYR A 52 7.95 -1.29 3.40
C TYR A 52 7.70 -1.90 2.03
N TRP A 53 7.72 -3.23 1.97
CA TRP A 53 7.31 -4.00 0.81
C TRP A 53 6.18 -4.95 1.20
N TYR A 54 5.23 -5.07 0.30
CA TYR A 54 4.04 -5.89 0.45
C TYR A 54 3.82 -6.74 -0.81
N ARG A 55 3.10 -7.84 -0.62
CA ARG A 55 2.63 -8.74 -1.67
C ARG A 55 1.12 -8.84 -1.61
N GLN A 56 0.46 -8.72 -2.76
CA GLN A 56 -0.98 -8.87 -2.86
C GLN A 56 -1.33 -9.86 -3.95
N PHE A 57 -1.89 -11.00 -3.53
CA PHE A 57 -2.46 -11.97 -4.46
C PHE A 57 -3.83 -11.52 -4.96
N PRO A 58 -4.27 -11.96 -6.15
CA PRO A 58 -5.61 -11.70 -6.66
C PRO A 58 -6.69 -12.05 -5.61
N GLY A 59 -7.64 -11.13 -5.40
CA GLY A 59 -8.75 -11.31 -4.47
C GLY A 59 -8.37 -11.24 -2.98
N ARG A 60 -7.11 -10.96 -2.63
CA ARG A 60 -6.66 -10.80 -1.24
C ARG A 60 -6.30 -9.36 -0.91
N GLY A 61 -6.37 -9.03 0.37
CA GLY A 61 -5.75 -7.80 0.88
C GLY A 61 -4.22 -7.93 0.84
N PRO A 62 -3.50 -6.81 0.89
CA PRO A 62 -2.05 -6.88 0.96
C PRO A 62 -1.49 -7.57 2.19
N ALA A 63 -0.45 -8.37 1.99
CA ALA A 63 0.33 -9.00 3.03
C ALA A 63 1.71 -8.33 3.13
N PHE A 64 2.14 -8.05 4.35
CA PHE A 64 3.48 -7.52 4.63
C PHE A 64 4.56 -8.56 4.27
N LEU A 65 5.61 -8.13 3.56
CA LEU A 65 6.79 -8.95 3.28
C LEU A 65 7.95 -8.58 4.19
N VAL A 66 8.39 -7.32 4.12
CA VAL A 66 9.61 -6.86 4.78
C VAL A 66 9.62 -5.34 4.92
N SER A 67 10.33 -4.85 5.94
CA SER A 67 10.66 -3.45 6.10
C SER A 67 12.11 -3.26 6.49
N VAL A 68 12.69 -2.15 6.03
CA VAL A 68 14.07 -1.76 6.33
C VAL A 68 14.22 -0.24 6.23
N VAL A 69 15.16 0.32 6.99
CA VAL A 69 15.55 1.73 6.86
C VAL A 69 16.66 1.88 5.82
N LYS A 70 17.69 1.04 5.90
CA LYS A 70 18.90 1.08 5.05
C LYS A 70 19.54 -0.31 4.93
N GLY A 71 20.41 -0.49 3.94
CA GLY A 71 21.11 -1.76 3.73
C GLY A 71 20.24 -2.79 3.03
N SER A 72 20.43 -4.06 3.38
CA SER A 72 19.68 -5.18 2.80
C SER A 72 19.09 -6.09 3.87
N LYS A 73 18.03 -6.80 3.51
CA LYS A 73 17.34 -7.75 4.36
C LYS A 73 16.82 -8.93 3.54
N ASP A 74 17.12 -10.14 3.99
CA ASP A 74 16.65 -11.37 3.36
C ASP A 74 15.16 -11.60 3.63
N ILE A 75 14.50 -12.25 2.68
CA ILE A 75 13.08 -12.59 2.72
C ILE A 75 12.97 -14.11 2.52
N PRO A 76 12.28 -14.82 3.43
CA PRO A 76 12.21 -16.27 3.39
C PRO A 76 11.19 -16.80 2.38
N ASP A 77 10.06 -16.10 2.19
CA ASP A 77 8.97 -16.52 1.29
C ASP A 77 8.34 -15.33 0.53
N PRO A 78 8.46 -15.28 -0.81
CA PRO A 78 9.34 -16.13 -1.61
C PRO A 78 10.81 -15.82 -1.29
N PRO A 79 11.74 -16.78 -1.46
CA PRO A 79 13.16 -16.55 -1.20
C PRO A 79 13.68 -15.35 -1.99
N GLY A 80 14.25 -14.37 -1.30
CA GLY A 80 14.66 -13.12 -1.91
C GLY A 80 15.42 -12.21 -0.97
N ARG A 81 15.67 -10.99 -1.43
CA ARG A 81 16.38 -9.96 -0.68
C ARG A 81 15.86 -8.58 -1.08
N LEU A 82 15.54 -7.77 -0.08
CA LEU A 82 15.37 -6.34 -0.26
C LEU A 82 16.74 -5.64 -0.12
N SER A 83 17.06 -4.73 -1.03
CA SER A 83 18.24 -3.86 -0.95
C SER A 83 17.84 -2.40 -1.12
N VAL A 84 18.50 -1.50 -0.37
CA VAL A 84 18.26 -0.05 -0.40
C VAL A 84 19.53 0.67 -0.84
N SER A 85 19.40 1.64 -1.74
CA SER A 85 20.52 2.48 -2.18
C SER A 85 21.14 3.26 -1.02
N ALA A 86 22.40 3.65 -1.13
CA ALA A 86 23.11 4.37 -0.07
C ALA A 86 22.45 5.71 0.28
N ASP A 87 21.97 6.45 -0.74
CA ASP A 87 21.20 7.70 -0.59
C ASP A 87 19.75 7.46 -0.16
N ARG A 88 19.35 6.19 -0.07
CA ARG A 88 18.02 5.70 0.26
C ARG A 88 16.94 6.20 -0.69
N ARG A 89 17.24 6.71 -1.88
CA ARG A 89 16.21 7.16 -2.85
C ARG A 89 15.68 6.06 -3.76
N SER A 90 16.25 4.86 -3.66
CA SER A 90 15.81 3.68 -4.39
C SER A 90 15.88 2.43 -3.51
N SER A 91 15.00 1.48 -3.77
CA SER A 91 15.06 0.12 -3.25
C SER A 91 14.72 -0.89 -4.34
N ALA A 92 15.28 -2.09 -4.22
CA ALA A 92 15.05 -3.21 -5.13
C ALA A 92 14.68 -4.45 -4.31
N LEU A 93 13.52 -5.02 -4.62
CA LEU A 93 13.09 -6.33 -4.16
C LEU A 93 13.54 -7.37 -5.18
N TRP A 94 14.57 -8.14 -4.82
CA TRP A 94 15.02 -9.27 -5.62
C TRP A 94 14.30 -10.54 -5.17
N LEU A 95 13.63 -11.22 -6.11
CA LEU A 95 13.09 -12.55 -5.90
C LEU A 95 14.03 -13.56 -6.56
N ALA A 96 14.55 -14.52 -5.79
CA ALA A 96 15.64 -15.39 -6.23
C ALA A 96 15.17 -16.45 -7.24
N ARG A 97 14.07 -17.13 -6.93
CA ARG A 97 13.50 -18.22 -7.73
C ARG A 97 11.97 -18.18 -7.66
N PRO A 98 11.33 -17.18 -8.29
CA PRO A 98 9.87 -17.06 -8.25
C PRO A 98 9.20 -18.25 -8.97
N ARG A 99 8.07 -18.69 -8.43
CA ARG A 99 7.19 -19.71 -9.03
C ARG A 99 5.92 -19.04 -9.55
N LEU A 100 5.11 -19.74 -10.34
CA LEU A 100 3.80 -19.24 -10.79
C LEU A 100 2.92 -18.80 -9.61
N GLY A 101 2.99 -19.52 -8.48
CA GLY A 101 2.28 -19.17 -7.25
C GLY A 101 2.77 -17.89 -6.55
N ASP A 102 3.93 -17.35 -6.95
CA ASP A 102 4.47 -16.09 -6.44
C ASP A 102 4.04 -14.88 -7.29
N ALA A 103 3.31 -15.11 -8.40
CA ALA A 103 2.74 -14.05 -9.23
C ALA A 103 1.70 -13.25 -8.43
N ALA A 104 1.99 -11.97 -8.22
CA ALA A 104 1.24 -11.08 -7.35
C ALA A 104 1.56 -9.62 -7.69
N VAL A 105 0.78 -8.70 -7.13
CA VAL A 105 1.15 -7.29 -7.10
C VAL A 105 2.13 -7.08 -5.95
N TYR A 106 3.33 -6.61 -6.26
CA TYR A 106 4.35 -6.23 -5.29
C TYR A 106 4.44 -4.71 -5.23
N TYR A 107 4.15 -4.13 -4.06
CA TYR A 107 4.16 -2.69 -3.91
C TYR A 107 5.04 -2.25 -2.75
N CYS A 108 5.69 -1.11 -2.94
CA CYS A 108 6.48 -0.44 -1.93
C CYS A 108 5.70 0.71 -1.30
N ALA A 109 6.02 1.05 -0.05
CA ALA A 109 5.46 2.21 0.63
C ALA A 109 6.46 2.82 1.61
N LEU A 110 6.35 4.14 1.81
CA LEU A 110 7.04 4.84 2.89
C LEU A 110 6.05 5.14 4.00
N ASN A 111 6.38 4.76 5.24
CA ASN A 111 5.56 5.04 6.44
C ASN A 111 4.05 4.98 6.18
N PRO A 112 3.50 3.84 5.72
CA PRO A 112 2.09 3.75 5.39
C PRO A 112 1.29 4.15 6.62
N ARG A 113 0.58 5.28 6.51
CA ARG A 113 -0.32 5.71 7.58
C ARG A 113 -1.43 4.68 7.63
N GLU A 114 -1.65 4.09 8.79
CA GLU A 114 -2.89 3.36 9.02
C GLU A 114 -4.04 4.31 8.70
N ALA A 115 -4.85 3.95 7.71
CA ALA A 115 -6.13 4.59 7.55
C ALA A 115 -6.93 4.20 8.79
N LYS A 116 -7.06 5.11 9.77
CA LYS A 116 -8.01 4.93 10.87
C LYS A 116 -9.37 4.60 10.24
N PRO A 117 -9.95 3.41 10.50
CA PRO A 117 -11.31 3.12 10.08
C PRO A 117 -12.23 4.00 10.90
N GLY A 118 -12.62 5.17 10.37
CA GLY A 118 -13.39 6.11 11.19
C GLY A 118 -13.90 7.37 10.52
N LEU A 119 -13.45 7.70 9.31
CA LEU A 119 -14.03 8.83 8.57
C LEU A 119 -14.77 8.27 7.36
N ARG A 120 -16.04 7.89 7.60
CA ARG A 120 -17.01 7.79 6.50
C ARG A 120 -17.06 9.16 5.82
N PRO A 121 -16.81 9.25 4.50
CA PRO A 121 -17.12 10.46 3.75
C PRO A 121 -18.59 10.79 3.96
N GLY A 122 -18.88 11.94 4.55
CA GLY A 122 -20.24 12.40 4.78
C GLY A 122 -21.00 12.44 3.45
N THR A 123 -22.09 11.69 3.36
CA THR A 123 -23.04 11.84 2.26
C THR A 123 -23.73 13.18 2.42
N ASN A 124 -23.31 14.16 1.61
CA ASN A 124 -24.07 15.39 1.39
C ASN A 124 -25.36 15.01 0.66
N ARG A 125 -26.43 14.71 1.40
CA ARG A 125 -27.78 14.58 0.83
C ARG A 125 -28.68 15.57 1.53
N GLY A 126 -28.82 16.75 0.92
CA GLY A 126 -29.88 17.70 1.26
C GLY A 126 -31.25 17.02 1.10
N GLY A 127 -32.14 17.25 2.07
CA GLY A 127 -33.47 16.66 2.07
C GLY A 127 -34.23 16.87 3.37
N ARG A 128 -34.86 18.03 3.46
CA ARG A 128 -35.95 18.43 4.38
C ARG A 128 -37.00 17.33 4.59
N GLY A 129 -37.46 17.11 5.83
CA GLY A 129 -38.76 16.46 6.12
C GLY A 129 -38.80 15.63 7.40
N GLN A 130 -39.49 16.13 8.42
CA GLN A 130 -39.82 15.45 9.67
C GLN A 130 -40.98 14.46 9.45
N ASN A 131 -40.91 13.26 10.07
CA ASN A 131 -41.90 12.71 11.02
C ASN A 131 -41.89 11.18 11.09
N GLY A 132 -41.70 10.67 12.32
CA GLY A 132 -42.55 9.66 12.95
C GLY A 132 -42.41 8.19 12.54
N GLY A 133 -41.97 7.35 13.48
CA GLY A 133 -42.16 5.90 13.40
C GLY A 133 -41.21 5.07 14.26
N THR A 134 -41.48 5.00 15.57
CA THR A 134 -40.87 4.09 16.54
C THR A 134 -41.12 2.62 16.17
N VAL A 135 -40.14 1.72 16.37
CA VAL A 135 -40.29 0.42 17.07
C VAL A 135 -38.92 -0.29 17.20
N LEU A 136 -38.52 -0.48 18.47
CA LEU A 136 -37.81 -1.59 19.13
C LEU A 136 -36.85 -2.48 18.31
N SER A 137 -35.59 -2.72 18.73
CA SER A 137 -35.25 -3.54 19.91
C SER A 137 -33.75 -3.43 20.27
N GLY A 138 -33.41 -3.34 21.56
CA GLY A 138 -32.05 -3.58 22.08
C GLY A 138 -31.79 -5.09 22.31
N PRO A 139 -30.75 -5.52 23.05
CA PRO A 139 -29.62 -4.76 23.60
C PRO A 139 -28.26 -5.18 23.00
N ALA A 140 -27.29 -4.27 23.04
CA ALA A 140 -25.89 -4.53 22.72
C ALA A 140 -25.14 -4.96 23.99
N GLY A 141 -24.43 -6.09 23.91
CA GLY A 141 -23.45 -6.52 24.88
C GLY A 141 -22.45 -7.46 24.22
N GLY A 142 -21.15 -7.28 24.52
CA GLY A 142 -20.14 -8.30 24.20
C GLY A 142 -19.01 -7.85 23.27
N ASP A 143 -18.27 -6.84 23.71
CA ASP A 143 -16.85 -6.60 23.52
C ASP A 143 -15.98 -7.87 23.50
N ALA A 144 -15.14 -8.04 22.47
CA ALA A 144 -14.02 -8.96 22.46
C ALA A 144 -12.76 -8.22 21.97
N SER A 145 -12.01 -7.72 22.94
CA SER A 145 -10.66 -7.19 22.81
C SER A 145 -9.69 -8.34 22.54
N TRP A 146 -8.89 -8.29 21.46
CA TRP A 146 -7.68 -9.09 21.37
C TRP A 146 -6.50 -8.25 21.82
N ALA A 147 -6.21 -8.33 23.12
CA ALA A 147 -4.94 -7.94 23.69
C ALA A 147 -4.06 -9.19 23.81
N ALA A 148 -2.91 -9.18 23.13
CA ALA A 148 -1.77 -10.04 23.44
C ALA A 148 -0.51 -9.18 23.26
N LYS A 149 -0.17 -8.36 24.26
CA LYS A 149 0.69 -8.68 25.41
C LYS A 149 2.12 -9.06 24.98
N LEU A 150 2.94 -8.02 24.87
CA LEU A 150 4.40 -8.09 25.02
C LEU A 150 4.73 -8.75 26.37
N ARG A 151 5.64 -9.73 26.36
CA ARG A 151 6.55 -10.00 27.47
C ARG A 151 7.95 -10.28 26.91
N PRO A 152 9.01 -9.68 27.50
CA PRO A 152 10.38 -10.09 27.28
C PRO A 152 10.70 -11.25 28.22
N ASP A 153 11.47 -12.23 27.75
CA ASP A 153 12.23 -13.10 28.66
C ASP A 153 13.57 -13.45 28.02
N GLN A 154 14.62 -13.30 28.83
CA GLN A 154 16.01 -13.54 28.50
C GLN A 154 16.37 -14.99 28.80
N GLY A 155 17.18 -15.62 27.95
CA GLY A 155 17.82 -16.90 28.26
C GLY A 155 19.06 -17.11 27.39
N ALA A 156 20.22 -16.94 28.01
CA ALA A 156 21.56 -17.09 27.43
C ALA A 156 21.93 -18.57 27.13
N PRO A 157 22.99 -18.83 26.34
CA PRO A 157 23.30 -20.16 25.78
C PRO A 157 24.25 -20.97 26.67
N PRO A 158 24.39 -22.29 26.42
CA PRO A 158 25.60 -23.03 26.77
C PRO A 158 26.76 -22.75 25.80
#